data_AF-A0A561QW13-F1
#
_entry.id   AF-A0A561QW13-F1
#
_cell.length_a   1.000
_cell.length_b   1.000
_cell.length_c   1.000
_cell.angle_alpha   90.00
_cell.angle_beta   90.00
_cell.angle_gamma   90.00
#
_symmetry.space_group_name_H-M   'P 1'
#
loop_
_entity.id
_entity.type
_entity.pdbx_description
1 polymer ?
#
loop_
_entity_poly.entity_id
_entity_poly.type
_entity_poly.pdbx_seq_one_letter_code
_entity_poly.pdbx_strand_id
1 'polypeptide(L)'
;MIDAQIDRFPRRAYISGMKTVSIREAQDRFDELAQDVEQGETVTVTRDGKPVFDLVPRSSEHKVEPAKGGYDPEAGEAYLRSKGIVRTEGFISDDFDDPLPEDFLLRPLP
;
A
#
# COMPACT_ATOMS: atom_id res chain seq x y z
N MET A 1 2.79 13.94 -34.91
CA MET A 1 1.46 13.31 -34.82
C MET A 1 1.64 11.86 -34.43
N ILE A 2 1.55 11.55 -33.14
CA ILE A 2 1.05 10.27 -32.62
C ILE A 2 0.43 10.61 -31.24
N ASP A 3 -0.72 10.02 -30.98
CA ASP A 3 -1.84 10.62 -30.28
C ASP A 3 -1.77 10.64 -28.75
N ALA A 4 -2.41 11.71 -28.26
CA ALA A 4 -3.01 11.84 -26.95
C ALA A 4 -3.90 10.65 -26.59
N GLN A 5 -3.51 9.83 -25.62
CA GLN A 5 -4.45 8.94 -24.93
C GLN A 5 -3.98 8.41 -23.55
N ILE A 6 -3.26 9.22 -22.76
CA ILE A 6 -2.81 8.84 -21.40
C ILE A 6 -3.64 9.57 -20.32
N ASP A 7 -4.98 9.59 -20.44
CA ASP A 7 -5.82 10.29 -19.43
C ASP A 7 -7.11 9.52 -19.08
N ARG A 8 -6.97 8.28 -18.57
CA ARG A 8 -8.11 7.62 -17.92
C ARG A 8 -7.74 6.51 -16.92
N PHE A 9 -6.99 6.85 -15.88
CA PHE A 9 -6.97 6.04 -14.66
C PHE A 9 -7.21 6.93 -13.43
N PRO A 10 -7.97 6.45 -12.42
CA PRO A 10 -8.44 7.30 -11.33
C PRO A 10 -7.26 7.87 -10.55
N ARG A 11 -7.11 9.20 -10.62
CA ARG A 11 -6.14 10.01 -9.87
C ARG A 11 -6.44 9.95 -8.38
N ARG A 12 -5.95 8.92 -7.68
CA ARG A 12 -5.78 8.95 -6.22
C ARG A 12 -4.51 9.74 -5.92
N ALA A 13 -4.65 10.76 -5.07
CA ALA A 13 -3.66 11.80 -4.83
C ALA A 13 -2.30 11.28 -4.33
N TYR A 14 -1.25 11.44 -5.13
CA TYR A 14 0.13 11.66 -4.69
C TYR A 14 0.78 12.70 -5.62
N ILE A 15 1.41 13.71 -5.03
CA ILE A 15 1.81 14.97 -5.67
C ILE A 15 3.33 15.00 -5.85
N SER A 16 3.76 15.47 -7.02
CA SER A 16 5.11 15.92 -7.43
C SER A 16 6.15 14.81 -7.69
N GLY A 17 6.35 14.47 -8.97
CA GLY A 17 7.47 13.65 -9.46
C GLY A 17 7.11 12.21 -9.85
N MET A 18 6.02 12.00 -10.60
CA MET A 18 5.73 10.69 -11.19
C MET A 18 6.16 10.67 -12.66
N LYS A 19 7.22 9.92 -12.95
CA LYS A 19 7.68 9.61 -14.30
C LYS A 19 7.05 8.29 -14.75
N THR A 20 6.59 8.23 -16.00
CA THR A 20 6.01 7.01 -16.58
C THR A 20 6.85 6.58 -17.79
N VAL A 21 7.25 5.33 -17.82
CA VAL A 21 8.05 4.76 -18.91
C VAL A 21 7.45 3.43 -19.38
N SER A 22 7.72 3.07 -20.63
CA SER A 22 7.46 1.70 -21.11
C SER A 22 8.48 0.72 -20.53
N ILE A 23 8.13 -0.56 -20.52
CA ILE A 23 9.04 -1.61 -20.07
C ILE A 23 10.31 -1.69 -20.92
N ARG A 24 10.24 -1.29 -22.20
CA ARG A 24 11.39 -1.23 -23.09
C ARG A 24 12.33 -0.10 -22.71
N GLU A 25 11.79 1.10 -22.48
CA GLU A 25 12.59 2.25 -22.00
C GLU A 25 13.19 1.98 -20.63
N ALA A 26 12.46 1.27 -19.75
CA ALA A 26 12.97 0.87 -18.45
C ALA A 26 14.16 -0.08 -18.55
N GLN A 27 14.18 -0.99 -19.54
CA GLN A 27 15.30 -1.89 -19.79
C GLN A 27 16.49 -1.14 -20.40
N ASP A 28 16.23 -0.24 -21.34
CA ASP A 28 17.27 0.49 -22.09
C ASP A 28 18.02 1.51 -21.21
N ARG A 29 17.35 2.07 -20.19
CA ARG A 29 17.89 3.16 -19.34
C ARG A 29 17.77 2.86 -17.83
N PHE A 30 17.92 1.60 -17.45
CA PHE A 30 17.68 1.15 -16.08
C PHE A 30 18.54 1.90 -15.05
N ASP A 31 19.82 2.14 -15.36
CA ASP A 31 20.76 2.83 -14.45
C ASP A 31 20.35 4.29 -14.18
N GLU A 32 19.85 4.99 -15.19
CA GLU A 32 19.38 6.38 -15.03
C GLU A 32 18.10 6.43 -14.19
N LEU A 33 17.18 5.49 -14.41
CA LEU A 33 15.96 5.38 -13.60
C LEU A 33 16.26 5.01 -12.15
N ALA A 34 17.31 4.22 -11.91
CA ALA A 34 17.76 3.91 -10.56
C ALA A 34 18.26 5.19 -9.85
N GLN A 35 19.04 6.05 -10.53
CA GLN A 35 19.49 7.32 -9.97
C GLN A 35 18.32 8.27 -9.64
N ASP A 36 17.31 8.32 -10.50
CA ASP A 36 16.09 9.10 -10.26
C ASP A 36 15.35 8.58 -9.00
N VAL A 37 15.22 7.26 -8.88
CA VAL A 37 14.59 6.60 -7.73
C VAL A 37 15.39 6.77 -6.45
N GLU A 38 16.73 6.74 -6.51
CA GLU A 38 17.61 7.02 -5.37
C GLU A 38 17.43 8.45 -4.84
N GLN A 39 17.11 9.41 -5.72
CA GLN A 39 16.80 10.79 -5.36
C GLN A 39 15.38 10.98 -4.80
N GLY A 40 14.59 9.90 -4.70
CA GLY A 40 13.25 9.92 -4.14
C GLY A 40 12.13 9.96 -5.18
N GLU A 41 12.44 9.85 -6.49
CA GLU A 41 11.41 9.79 -7.52
C GLU A 41 10.69 8.43 -7.53
N THR A 42 9.42 8.44 -7.92
CA THR A 42 8.65 7.21 -8.20
C THR A 42 8.42 7.10 -9.71
N VAL A 43 8.79 5.94 -10.28
CA VAL A 43 8.64 5.69 -11.71
C VAL A 43 7.65 4.56 -11.96
N THR A 44 6.55 4.84 -12.66
CA THR A 44 5.59 3.82 -13.10
C THR A 44 6.03 3.20 -14.41
N VAL A 45 6.17 1.87 -14.43
CA VAL A 45 6.52 1.10 -15.63
C VAL A 45 5.27 0.51 -16.26
N THR A 46 5.14 0.71 -17.57
CA THR A 46 3.99 0.29 -18.37
C THR A 46 4.34 -0.77 -19.40
N ARG A 47 3.35 -1.58 -19.79
CA ARG A 47 3.40 -2.46 -20.96
C ARG A 47 2.19 -2.12 -21.82
N ASP A 48 2.44 -1.75 -23.07
CA ASP A 48 1.40 -1.32 -24.01
C ASP A 48 0.51 -0.18 -23.42
N GLY A 49 1.15 0.76 -22.71
CA GLY A 49 0.49 1.89 -22.04
C GLY A 49 -0.27 1.53 -20.76
N LYS A 50 -0.26 0.27 -20.33
CA LYS A 50 -0.90 -0.17 -19.08
C LYS A 50 0.13 -0.27 -17.95
N PRO A 51 -0.10 0.34 -16.78
CA PRO A 51 0.78 0.18 -15.62
C PRO A 51 0.94 -1.29 -15.22
N VAL A 52 2.17 -1.71 -14.91
CA VAL A 52 2.48 -3.09 -14.48
C VAL A 52 3.12 -3.10 -13.09
N PHE A 53 4.06 -2.20 -12.83
CA PHE A 53 4.72 -2.04 -11.53
C PHE A 53 5.34 -0.66 -11.40
N ASP A 54 5.73 -0.29 -10.17
CA ASP A 54 6.44 0.95 -9.88
C ASP A 54 7.87 0.64 -9.40
N LEU A 55 8.82 1.49 -9.80
CA LEU A 55 10.13 1.60 -9.17
C LEU A 55 10.04 2.67 -8.09
N VAL A 56 10.32 2.27 -6.85
CA VAL A 56 10.19 3.12 -5.67
C VAL A 56 11.50 3.12 -4.87
N PRO A 57 11.82 4.20 -4.16
CA PRO A 57 13.03 4.28 -3.35
C PRO A 57 13.02 3.16 -2.29
N ARG A 58 14.12 2.41 -2.17
CA ARG A 58 14.28 1.39 -1.12
C ARG A 58 14.66 2.08 0.19
N SER A 59 13.66 2.42 1.01
CA SER A 59 13.86 3.22 2.22
C SER A 59 14.90 2.65 3.19
N SER A 60 15.92 3.46 3.46
CA SER A 60 16.51 3.57 4.80
C SER A 60 16.60 5.03 5.27
N GLU A 61 16.62 6.01 4.36
CA GLU A 61 16.89 7.42 4.70
C GLU A 61 15.91 8.42 4.07
N HIS A 62 15.25 8.05 2.97
CA HIS A 62 14.17 8.84 2.37
C HIS A 62 12.84 8.26 2.80
N LYS A 63 12.28 8.86 3.85
CA LYS A 63 10.89 8.66 4.24
C LYS A 63 10.03 9.13 3.07
N VAL A 64 9.63 8.21 2.21
CA VAL A 64 8.30 8.31 1.63
C VAL A 64 7.41 8.35 2.87
N GLU A 65 6.82 9.52 3.15
CA GLU A 65 5.83 9.67 4.22
C GLU A 65 4.93 8.44 4.14
N PRO A 66 4.85 7.61 5.20
CA PRO A 66 3.96 6.46 5.16
C PRO A 66 2.61 6.98 4.71
N ALA A 67 2.01 6.32 3.70
CA ALA A 67 0.68 6.66 3.21
C ALA A 67 -0.19 7.03 4.42
N LYS A 68 -0.92 8.16 4.37
CA LYS A 68 -1.78 8.67 5.46
C LYS A 68 -2.90 7.66 5.82
N GLY A 69 -2.52 6.54 6.40
CA GLY A 69 -3.21 5.28 6.34
C GLY A 69 -2.41 4.23 7.07
N GLY A 70 -2.55 4.24 8.39
CA GLY A 70 -1.99 3.27 9.32
C GLY A 70 -2.85 3.23 10.58
N TYR A 71 -2.69 2.18 11.38
CA TYR A 71 -3.33 2.11 12.69
C TYR A 71 -2.65 3.10 13.63
N ASP A 72 -3.36 4.16 13.99
CA ASP A 72 -2.98 5.07 15.07
C ASP A 72 -3.75 4.66 16.33
N PRO A 73 -3.09 4.03 17.32
CA PRO A 73 -3.75 3.58 18.54
C PRO A 73 -4.32 4.74 19.35
N GLU A 74 -3.66 5.91 19.36
CA GLU A 74 -4.12 7.07 20.12
C GLU A 74 -5.35 7.71 19.48
N ALA A 75 -5.35 7.87 18.15
CA ALA A 75 -6.53 8.32 17.42
C ALA A 75 -7.72 7.34 17.56
N GLY A 76 -7.44 6.03 17.57
CA GLY A 76 -8.42 4.99 17.81
C GLY A 76 -9.07 5.11 19.19
N GLU A 77 -8.26 5.25 20.25
CA GLU A 77 -8.76 5.44 21.62
C GLU A 77 -9.54 6.76 21.79
N ALA A 78 -9.07 7.85 21.18
CA ALA A 78 -9.78 9.12 21.18
C ALA A 78 -11.16 9.02 20.50
N TYR A 79 -11.23 8.31 19.37
CA TYR A 79 -12.49 8.04 18.68
C TYR A 79 -13.46 7.24 19.55
N LEU A 80 -13.02 6.14 20.16
CA LEU A 80 -13.86 5.33 21.06
C LEU A 80 -14.38 6.16 22.23
N ARG A 81 -13.52 6.94 22.89
CA ARG A 81 -13.91 7.85 23.98
C ARG A 81 -14.95 8.88 23.53
N SER A 82 -14.80 9.45 22.32
CA SER A 82 -15.77 10.39 21.76
C SER A 82 -17.16 9.76 21.53
N LYS A 83 -17.22 8.44 21.38
CA LYS A 83 -18.45 7.65 21.25
C LYS A 83 -18.97 7.15 22.60
N GLY A 84 -18.35 7.54 23.72
CA GLY A 84 -18.69 7.03 25.05
C GLY A 84 -18.27 5.58 25.29
N ILE A 85 -17.44 5.02 24.41
CA ILE A 85 -16.91 3.67 24.54
C ILE A 85 -15.60 3.77 25.31
N VAL A 86 -15.62 3.34 26.58
CA VAL A 86 -14.42 3.16 27.37
C VAL A 86 -14.08 1.67 27.32
N ARG A 87 -12.92 1.34 26.77
CA ARG A 87 -12.41 -0.03 26.82
C ARG A 87 -12.15 -0.39 28.28
N THR A 88 -12.98 -1.28 28.83
CA THR A 88 -12.71 -1.98 30.07
C THR A 88 -11.72 -3.12 29.79
N GLU A 89 -11.34 -3.89 30.81
CA GLU A 89 -10.73 -5.20 30.57
C GLU A 89 -11.59 -5.95 29.55
N GLY A 90 -11.00 -6.25 28.40
CA GLY A 90 -11.68 -6.99 27.34
C GLY A 90 -12.02 -8.38 27.86
N PHE A 91 -13.22 -8.86 27.56
CA PHE A 91 -13.54 -10.25 27.80
C PHE A 91 -12.85 -11.10 26.74
N ILE A 92 -11.79 -11.81 27.13
CA ILE A 92 -11.20 -12.91 26.37
C ILE A 92 -11.68 -14.17 27.09
N SER A 93 -12.22 -15.12 26.32
CA SER A 93 -12.67 -16.39 26.88
C SER A 93 -11.45 -17.21 27.33
N ASP A 94 -11.58 -17.95 28.45
CA ASP A 94 -10.49 -18.77 29.00
C ASP A 94 -10.00 -19.85 28.00
N ASP A 95 -10.86 -20.25 27.06
CA ASP A 95 -10.61 -21.24 26.01
C ASP A 95 -10.09 -20.63 24.69
N PHE A 96 -9.77 -19.33 24.64
CA PHE A 96 -9.36 -18.68 23.38
C PHE A 96 -8.07 -19.29 22.79
N ASP A 97 -7.15 -19.72 23.66
CA ASP A 97 -5.90 -20.39 23.28
C ASP A 97 -6.00 -21.92 23.25
N ASP A 98 -7.19 -22.50 23.50
CA ASP A 98 -7.38 -23.94 23.45
C ASP A 98 -7.20 -24.46 22.01
N PRO A 99 -6.65 -25.67 21.84
CA PRO A 99 -6.51 -26.26 20.52
C PRO A 99 -7.90 -26.45 19.87
N LEU A 100 -8.01 -26.03 18.61
CA LEU A 100 -9.22 -26.26 17.83
C LEU A 100 -9.54 -27.77 17.78
N PRO A 101 -10.82 -28.18 17.92
CA PRO A 101 -11.22 -29.56 17.71
C PRO A 101 -10.79 -30.06 16.33
N GLU A 102 -10.29 -31.30 16.24
CA GLU A 102 -9.78 -31.88 14.99
C GLU A 102 -10.82 -31.88 13.85
N ASP A 103 -12.10 -31.91 14.20
CA ASP A 103 -13.23 -31.96 13.27
C ASP A 103 -13.84 -30.57 12.96
N PHE A 104 -13.27 -29.49 13.49
CA PHE A 104 -13.81 -28.13 13.37
C PHE A 104 -13.87 -27.65 11.91
N LEU A 105 -12.82 -27.93 11.12
CA LEU A 105 -12.77 -27.58 9.69
C LEU A 105 -13.39 -28.65 8.77
N LEU A 106 -13.73 -29.83 9.31
CA LEU A 106 -14.18 -30.98 8.54
C LEU A 106 -15.71 -31.11 8.49
N ARG A 107 -16.42 -30.42 9.37
CA ARG A 107 -17.89 -30.39 9.37
C ARG A 107 -18.40 -29.25 8.49
N PRO A 108 -19.39 -29.50 7.61
CA PRO A 108 -20.07 -28.41 6.94
C PRO A 108 -20.75 -27.51 7.97
N LEU A 109 -20.75 -26.19 7.71
CA LEU A 109 -21.49 -25.24 8.53
C LEU A 109 -22.98 -25.63 8.57
N PRO A 110 -23.64 -25.55 9.74
CA PRO A 110 -25.07 -25.84 9.87
C PRO A 110 -25.94 -24.91 9.03
#